data_AF-A0A3M1MRL9-F1
#
_entry.id   AF-A0A3M1MRL9-F1
#
_cell.length_a   1.000
_cell.length_b   1.000
_cell.length_c   1.000
_cell.angle_alpha   90.00
_cell.angle_beta   90.00
_cell.angle_gamma   90.00
#
_symmetry.space_group_name_H-M   'P 1'
#
loop_
_entity.id
_entity.type
_entity.pdbx_description
1 polymer ?
#
loop_
_entity_poly.entity_id
_entity_poly.type
_entity_poly.pdbx_seq_one_letter_code
_entity_poly.pdbx_strand_id
1 'polypeptide(L)'
;MYPTDGYAQAGAAVGLHLHTFIAPYLGLNLRLTQSFFSLDAKRLGKEDHLFPEPVAISKNPTVSHTTVGFGVGTGVRLDWVSFYLPVQFALGIYSLPEIQGVKSSTQTWFQSKTSTAQIGFSTGLITNFSLTDDFFVGLSLLYTGVRSGEKDWERYRVDRGSTDRRFLYRAPVVTDLAEVGVLVGVNF
;
A
#
# COMPACT_ATOMS: atom_id res chain seq x y z
N MET A 1 8.62 -14.78 14.16
CA MET A 1 7.67 -14.70 13.02
C MET A 1 8.30 -13.69 12.06
N TYR A 2 8.66 -14.06 10.83
CA TYR A 2 9.29 -13.10 9.91
C TYR A 2 8.19 -12.15 9.44
N PRO A 3 8.17 -10.87 9.87
CA PRO A 3 7.06 -10.00 9.59
C PRO A 3 7.01 -9.72 8.09
N THR A 4 5.99 -10.28 7.48
CA THR A 4 5.27 -9.68 6.36
C THR A 4 4.26 -8.64 6.86
N ASP A 5 4.31 -8.31 8.16
CA ASP A 5 3.30 -7.58 8.90
C ASP A 5 3.30 -6.09 8.55
N GLY A 6 2.16 -5.68 8.01
CA GLY A 6 1.70 -4.30 7.95
C GLY A 6 1.51 -3.74 9.35
N TYR A 7 2.56 -3.12 9.88
CA TYR A 7 2.31 -1.93 10.69
C TYR A 7 1.45 -0.97 9.87
N ALA A 8 0.49 -0.29 10.49
CA ALA A 8 -0.21 0.81 9.84
C ALA A 8 0.83 1.78 9.27
N GLN A 9 1.07 1.74 7.96
CA GLN A 9 2.10 2.56 7.35
C GLN A 9 1.43 3.83 6.88
N ALA A 10 1.95 4.97 7.33
CA ALA A 10 1.57 6.25 6.76
C ALA A 10 2.15 6.30 5.34
N GLY A 11 1.28 6.52 4.37
CA GLY A 11 1.62 6.60 2.96
C GLY A 11 1.11 7.87 2.31
N ALA A 12 1.72 8.22 1.19
CA ALA A 12 1.18 9.21 0.27
C ALA A 12 0.51 8.49 -0.89
N ALA A 13 -0.64 8.97 -1.32
CA ALA A 13 -1.37 8.40 -2.45
C ALA A 13 -1.69 9.46 -3.51
N VAL A 14 -1.73 9.02 -4.76
CA VAL A 14 -2.32 9.78 -5.86
C VAL A 14 -3.33 8.87 -6.52
N GLY A 15 -4.51 9.41 -6.87
CA GLY A 15 -5.56 8.58 -7.42
C GLY A 15 -6.49 9.27 -8.39
N LEU A 16 -7.19 8.44 -9.16
CA LEU A 16 -8.33 8.81 -9.95
C LEU A 16 -9.60 8.42 -9.20
N HIS A 17 -10.60 9.29 -9.22
CA HIS A 17 -11.85 9.09 -8.49
C HIS A 17 -13.05 9.41 -9.37
N LEU A 18 -13.82 8.40 -9.74
CA LEU A 18 -15.15 8.57 -10.31
C LEU A 18 -16.15 8.53 -9.16
N HIS A 19 -16.95 9.57 -9.02
CA HIS A 19 -17.88 9.71 -7.89
C HIS A 19 -19.21 10.28 -8.35
N THR A 20 -20.32 9.82 -7.78
CA THR A 20 -21.64 10.41 -8.04
C THR A 20 -22.54 10.31 -6.83
N PHE A 21 -23.38 11.33 -6.60
CA PHE A 21 -24.43 11.27 -5.59
C PHE A 21 -25.72 10.71 -6.23
N ILE A 22 -26.13 9.52 -5.81
CA ILE A 22 -27.41 8.91 -6.23
C ILE A 22 -28.59 9.33 -5.33
N ALA A 23 -28.29 9.90 -4.16
CA ALA A 23 -29.23 10.60 -3.29
C ALA A 23 -28.48 11.75 -2.59
N PRO A 24 -29.17 12.70 -1.92
CA PRO A 24 -28.54 13.87 -1.30
C PRO A 24 -27.38 13.56 -0.35
N TYR A 25 -27.40 12.36 0.25
CA TYR A 25 -26.40 11.89 1.19
C TYR A 25 -25.75 10.57 0.80
N LEU A 26 -26.08 9.97 -0.34
CA LEU A 26 -25.60 8.65 -0.75
C LEU A 26 -24.89 8.75 -2.09
N GLY A 27 -23.63 8.33 -2.12
CA GLY A 27 -22.82 8.36 -3.33
C GLY A 27 -22.22 7.01 -3.69
N LEU A 28 -22.11 6.75 -4.98
CA LEU A 28 -21.33 5.66 -5.55
C LEU A 28 -19.92 6.17 -5.87
N ASN A 29 -18.95 5.29 -5.72
CA ASN A 29 -17.58 5.65 -6.04
C ASN A 29 -16.81 4.47 -6.66
N LEU A 30 -15.95 4.82 -7.60
CA LEU A 30 -14.91 3.96 -8.15
C LEU A 30 -13.60 4.73 -8.06
N ARG A 31 -12.59 4.12 -7.44
CA ARG A 31 -11.31 4.76 -7.18
C ARG A 31 -10.16 3.87 -7.62
N LEU A 32 -9.17 4.48 -8.26
CA LEU A 32 -7.87 3.89 -8.50
C LEU A 32 -6.85 4.72 -7.75
N THR A 33 -6.15 4.14 -6.77
CA THR A 33 -5.05 4.81 -6.06
C THR A 33 -3.73 4.09 -6.30
N GLN A 34 -2.67 4.87 -6.41
CA GLN A 34 -1.30 4.39 -6.25
C GLN A 34 -0.70 5.03 -5.02
N SER A 35 -0.30 4.19 -4.09
CA SER A 35 0.15 4.56 -2.77
C SER A 35 1.61 4.18 -2.58
N PHE A 36 2.35 5.03 -1.89
CA PHE A 36 3.77 4.84 -1.63
C PHE A 36 4.07 5.02 -0.15
N PHE A 37 4.81 4.08 0.42
CA PHE A 37 5.19 4.11 1.83
C PHE A 37 6.59 3.53 2.04
N SER A 38 7.26 3.96 3.10
CA SER A 38 8.61 3.50 3.42
C SER A 38 8.55 2.30 4.35
N LEU A 39 9.07 1.16 3.89
CA LEU A 39 9.26 0.00 4.76
C LEU A 39 10.50 0.24 5.63
N ASP A 40 10.37 0.09 6.94
CA ASP A 40 11.48 0.22 7.89
C ASP A 40 12.44 -0.99 7.87
N ALA A 41 12.98 -1.28 6.68
CA ALA A 41 13.84 -2.42 6.44
C ALA A 41 15.12 -2.38 7.29
N LYS A 42 15.64 -1.20 7.63
CA LYS A 42 16.80 -1.03 8.52
C LYS A 42 16.59 -1.65 9.89
N ARG A 43 15.44 -1.36 10.52
CA ARG A 43 15.10 -1.94 11.82
C ARG A 43 14.86 -3.44 11.68
N LEU A 44 14.06 -3.84 10.69
CA LEU A 44 13.75 -5.25 10.44
C LEU A 44 15.01 -6.09 10.14
N GLY A 45 16.01 -5.52 9.48
CA GLY A 45 17.28 -6.19 9.21
C GLY A 45 18.15 -6.37 10.45
N LYS A 46 18.11 -5.43 11.40
CA LYS A 46 18.87 -5.53 12.67
C LYS A 46 18.26 -6.52 13.65
N GLU A 47 16.94 -6.57 13.69
CA GLU A 47 16.17 -7.39 14.62
C GLU A 47 15.95 -8.83 14.12
N ASP A 48 16.70 -9.33 13.12
CA ASP A 48 16.50 -10.67 12.49
C ASP A 48 15.09 -10.96 11.93
N HIS A 49 14.28 -9.93 11.81
CA HIS A 49 12.92 -9.99 11.31
C HIS A 49 12.87 -10.06 9.76
N LEU A 50 13.79 -9.41 9.06
CA LEU A 50 13.84 -9.43 7.59
C LEU A 50 14.76 -10.51 7.00
N PHE A 51 15.68 -11.07 7.77
CA PHE A 51 16.57 -12.13 7.29
C PHE A 51 16.86 -13.08 8.45
N PRO A 52 17.22 -14.35 8.19
CA PRO A 52 17.49 -15.32 9.26
C PRO A 52 18.64 -14.96 10.21
N GLU A 53 19.31 -13.85 9.96
CA GLU A 53 20.38 -13.29 10.77
C GLU A 53 20.41 -11.76 10.63
N PRO A 54 20.94 -11.03 11.62
CA PRO A 54 21.06 -9.58 11.54
C PRO A 54 21.93 -9.12 10.36
N VAL A 55 21.43 -8.13 9.62
CA VAL A 55 22.11 -7.53 8.46
C VAL A 55 21.98 -6.01 8.45
N ALA A 56 22.98 -5.34 7.89
CA ALA A 56 22.96 -3.91 7.65
C ALA A 56 22.28 -3.60 6.30
N ILE A 57 21.22 -2.81 6.32
CA ILE A 57 20.53 -2.33 5.12
C ILE A 57 20.81 -0.83 4.97
N SER A 58 21.27 -0.42 3.79
CA SER A 58 21.73 0.96 3.57
C SER A 58 20.60 1.98 3.50
N LYS A 59 19.43 1.58 2.97
CA LYS A 59 18.25 2.43 2.77
C LYS A 59 16.94 1.70 3.04
N ASN A 60 15.97 2.41 3.61
CA ASN A 60 14.60 1.93 3.69
C ASN A 60 13.96 1.99 2.29
N PRO A 61 13.48 0.88 1.74
CA PRO A 61 12.90 0.86 0.42
C PRO A 61 11.51 1.51 0.43
N THR A 62 11.14 2.12 -0.71
CA THR A 62 9.76 2.54 -0.96
C THR A 62 8.98 1.36 -1.52
N VAL A 63 7.91 1.01 -0.84
CA VAL A 63 6.92 0.03 -1.28
C VAL A 63 5.81 0.79 -2.00
N SER A 64 5.27 0.18 -3.05
CA SER A 64 4.11 0.71 -3.75
C SER A 64 2.92 -0.24 -3.62
N HIS A 65 1.73 0.34 -3.52
CA HIS A 65 0.48 -0.39 -3.48
C HIS A 65 -0.52 0.25 -4.44
N THR A 66 -0.95 -0.49 -5.45
CA THR A 66 -1.96 -0.02 -6.41
C THR A 66 -3.29 -0.64 -6.05
N THR A 67 -4.32 0.17 -5.81
CA THR A 67 -5.64 -0.30 -5.38
C THR A 67 -6.71 0.17 -6.34
N VAL A 68 -7.60 -0.74 -6.74
CA VAL A 68 -8.90 -0.42 -7.34
C VAL A 68 -9.95 -0.67 -6.27
N GLY A 69 -10.70 0.37 -5.93
CA GLY A 69 -11.79 0.32 -4.96
C GLY A 69 -13.12 0.66 -5.61
N PHE A 70 -14.15 -0.12 -5.31
CA PHE A 70 -15.53 0.21 -5.68
C PHE A 70 -16.40 0.14 -4.43
N GLY A 71 -17.30 1.10 -4.30
CA GLY A 71 -18.29 0.99 -3.25
C GLY A 71 -19.23 2.18 -3.19
N VAL A 72 -19.71 2.37 -1.97
CA VAL A 72 -20.72 3.37 -1.65
C VAL A 72 -20.20 4.24 -0.54
N GLY A 73 -20.88 5.33 -0.25
CA GLY A 73 -20.49 6.18 0.84
C GLY A 73 -21.54 7.22 1.10
N THR A 74 -21.39 7.90 2.21
CA THR A 74 -22.30 8.98 2.56
C THR A 74 -21.58 10.30 2.57
N GLY A 75 -22.29 11.38 2.28
CA GLY A 75 -21.64 12.67 2.18
C GLY A 75 -22.60 13.82 2.14
N VAL A 76 -22.04 15.02 2.07
CA VAL A 76 -22.78 16.25 1.87
C VAL A 76 -22.08 17.07 0.81
N ARG A 77 -22.86 17.62 -0.12
CA ARG A 77 -22.37 18.58 -1.11
C ARG A 77 -22.84 19.97 -0.71
N LEU A 78 -21.89 20.90 -0.64
CA LEU A 78 -22.08 22.31 -0.33
C LEU A 78 -21.49 23.11 -1.49
N ASP A 79 -22.33 23.50 -2.44
CA ASP A 79 -21.91 24.30 -3.61
C ASP A 79 -20.70 23.67 -4.34
N TRP A 80 -19.52 24.30 -4.24
CA TRP A 80 -18.27 23.88 -4.87
C TRP A 80 -17.43 22.91 -4.02
N VAL A 81 -17.83 22.55 -2.80
CA VAL A 81 -17.13 21.59 -1.93
C VAL A 81 -18.04 20.43 -1.54
N SER A 82 -17.50 19.22 -1.43
CA SER A 82 -18.23 18.08 -0.87
C SER A 82 -17.36 17.28 0.09
N PHE A 83 -18.01 16.73 1.11
CA PHE A 83 -17.41 15.81 2.07
C PHE A 83 -18.03 14.44 1.88
N TYR A 84 -17.20 13.41 1.79
CA TYR A 84 -17.62 12.07 1.45
C TYR A 84 -16.88 11.03 2.30
N LEU A 85 -17.65 10.13 2.90
CA LEU A 85 -17.19 9.00 3.70
C LEU A 85 -17.43 7.71 2.90
N PRO A 86 -16.45 7.26 2.08
CA PRO A 86 -16.56 6.01 1.35
C PRO A 86 -16.42 4.79 2.25
N VAL A 87 -17.09 3.71 1.85
CA VAL A 87 -16.80 2.32 2.18
C VAL A 87 -16.67 1.55 0.87
N GLN A 88 -15.48 1.02 0.61
CA GLN A 88 -15.12 0.38 -0.65
C GLN A 88 -14.64 -1.04 -0.41
N PHE A 89 -15.09 -1.96 -1.25
CA PHE A 89 -14.33 -3.17 -1.52
C PHE A 89 -13.09 -2.79 -2.33
N ALA A 90 -11.94 -3.35 -1.98
CA ALA A 90 -10.64 -3.00 -2.55
C ALA A 90 -9.91 -4.24 -3.08
N LEU A 91 -9.42 -4.14 -4.31
CA LEU A 91 -8.48 -5.07 -4.93
C LEU A 91 -7.14 -4.35 -5.08
N GLY A 92 -6.10 -4.90 -4.48
CA GLY A 92 -4.78 -4.30 -4.39
C GLY A 92 -3.69 -5.15 -5.02
N ILE A 93 -2.62 -4.52 -5.49
CA ILE A 93 -1.35 -5.17 -5.79
C ILE A 93 -0.29 -4.51 -4.92
N TYR A 94 0.27 -5.29 -4.00
CA TYR A 94 1.43 -4.92 -3.20
C TYR A 94 2.70 -5.24 -3.97
N SER A 95 3.60 -4.27 -4.07
CA SER A 95 4.88 -4.43 -4.76
C SER A 95 6.03 -3.97 -3.87
N LEU A 96 6.86 -4.94 -3.49
CA LEU A 96 8.06 -4.74 -2.69
C LEU A 96 9.29 -4.82 -3.59
N PRO A 97 10.14 -3.78 -3.65
CA PRO A 97 11.41 -3.84 -4.37
C PRO A 97 12.38 -4.85 -3.73
N GLU A 98 13.46 -5.14 -4.45
CA GLU A 98 14.55 -5.95 -3.90
C GLU A 98 15.18 -5.26 -2.67
N ILE A 99 15.49 -6.05 -1.64
CA ILE A 99 16.17 -5.58 -0.44
C ILE A 99 17.50 -6.31 -0.31
N GLN A 100 18.57 -5.53 -0.11
CA GLN A 100 19.93 -6.03 0.07
C GLN A 100 20.38 -5.75 1.51
N GLY A 101 20.74 -6.81 2.23
CA GLY A 101 21.24 -6.75 3.60
C GLY A 101 22.67 -7.26 3.67
N VAL A 102 23.62 -6.38 3.99
CA VAL A 102 25.04 -6.73 4.10
C VAL A 102 25.32 -7.25 5.50
N LYS A 103 25.81 -8.48 5.61
CA LYS A 103 26.28 -9.05 6.88
C LYS A 103 27.77 -8.80 7.09
N SER A 104 28.56 -8.96 6.04
CA SER A 104 30.01 -8.75 6.03
C SER A 104 30.48 -8.35 4.64
N SER A 105 31.79 -8.11 4.48
CA SER A 105 32.38 -7.80 3.17
C SER A 105 32.21 -8.90 2.11
N THR A 106 31.95 -10.14 2.54
CA THR A 106 31.76 -11.28 1.62
C THR A 106 30.34 -11.80 1.61
N GLN A 107 29.55 -11.55 2.66
CA GLN A 107 28.21 -12.11 2.85
C GLN A 107 27.13 -11.03 2.72
N THR A 108 26.26 -11.21 1.72
CA THR A 108 25.09 -10.35 1.50
C THR A 108 23.84 -11.19 1.32
N TRP A 109 22.78 -10.81 2.01
CA TRP A 109 21.44 -11.36 1.83
C TRP A 109 20.63 -10.53 0.85
N PHE A 110 19.81 -11.23 0.09
CA PHE A 110 18.91 -10.66 -0.89
C PHE A 110 17.50 -11.17 -0.64
N GLN A 111 16.54 -10.25 -0.66
CA GLN A 111 15.13 -10.56 -0.83
C GLN A 111 14.73 -10.02 -2.20
N SER A 112 14.38 -10.93 -3.12
CA SER A 112 13.99 -10.56 -4.48
C SER A 112 12.76 -9.66 -4.51
N LYS A 113 12.67 -8.83 -5.57
CA LYS A 113 11.45 -8.08 -5.87
C LYS A 113 10.26 -9.03 -5.93
N THR A 114 9.15 -8.64 -5.32
CA THR A 114 7.95 -9.47 -5.26
C THR A 114 6.69 -8.61 -5.37
N SER A 115 5.67 -9.18 -6.01
CA SER A 115 4.34 -8.57 -6.04
C SER A 115 3.28 -9.58 -5.65
N THR A 116 2.23 -9.12 -4.98
CA THR A 116 1.17 -9.97 -4.45
C THR A 116 -0.17 -9.27 -4.58
N ALA A 117 -1.16 -9.98 -5.13
CA ALA A 117 -2.54 -9.51 -5.16
C ALA A 117 -3.15 -9.61 -3.76
N GLN A 118 -3.92 -8.61 -3.38
CA GLN A 118 -4.60 -8.52 -2.10
C GLN A 118 -6.05 -8.10 -2.31
N ILE A 119 -6.91 -8.51 -1.39
CA ILE A 119 -8.31 -8.09 -1.34
C ILE A 119 -8.63 -7.55 0.05
N GLY A 120 -9.60 -6.66 0.14
CA GLY A 120 -10.03 -6.14 1.44
C GLY A 120 -10.97 -4.96 1.30
N PHE A 121 -10.84 -4.02 2.23
CA PHE A 121 -11.73 -2.87 2.31
C PHE A 121 -10.95 -1.58 2.51
N SER A 122 -11.53 -0.49 2.02
CA SER A 122 -11.02 0.86 2.22
C SER A 122 -12.14 1.77 2.69
N THR A 123 -11.83 2.66 3.62
CA THR A 123 -12.74 3.71 4.11
C THR A 123 -11.96 4.96 4.44
N GLY A 124 -12.63 6.05 4.78
CA GLY A 124 -11.96 7.27 5.21
C GLY A 124 -12.81 8.50 4.95
N LEU A 125 -12.14 9.62 4.73
CA LEU A 125 -12.75 10.90 4.41
C LEU A 125 -12.15 11.43 3.11
N ILE A 126 -13.01 11.88 2.21
CA ILE A 126 -12.66 12.57 0.99
C ILE A 126 -13.32 13.94 1.02
N THR A 127 -12.55 14.98 0.76
CA THR A 127 -13.05 16.33 0.51
C THR A 127 -12.81 16.67 -0.95
N ASN A 128 -13.85 16.85 -1.74
CA ASN A 128 -13.72 17.24 -3.15
C ASN A 128 -14.01 18.72 -3.33
N PHE A 129 -13.21 19.38 -4.16
CA PHE A 129 -13.38 20.75 -4.60
C PHE A 129 -13.73 20.73 -6.09
N SER A 130 -14.99 21.01 -6.39
CA SER A 130 -15.51 21.11 -7.76
C SER A 130 -14.88 22.31 -8.46
N LEU A 131 -14.26 22.04 -9.60
CA LEU A 131 -13.71 23.04 -10.51
C LEU A 131 -14.69 23.34 -11.65
N THR A 132 -15.49 22.33 -12.02
CA THR A 132 -16.67 22.44 -12.88
C THR A 132 -17.78 21.54 -12.30
N ASP A 133 -18.93 21.47 -12.96
CA ASP A 133 -20.00 20.54 -12.57
C ASP A 133 -19.52 19.08 -12.61
N ASP A 134 -18.69 18.76 -13.61
CA ASP A 134 -18.23 17.40 -13.89
C ASP A 134 -16.84 17.10 -13.30
N PHE A 135 -16.03 18.10 -12.93
CA PHE A 135 -14.63 17.88 -12.56
C PHE A 135 -14.31 18.39 -11.16
N PHE A 136 -13.53 17.62 -10.40
CA PHE A 136 -13.06 18.01 -9.08
C PHE A 136 -11.61 17.58 -8.81
N VAL A 137 -11.00 18.29 -7.86
CA VAL A 137 -9.78 17.84 -7.18
C VAL A 137 -10.13 17.53 -5.74
N GLY A 138 -9.76 16.33 -5.28
CA GLY A 138 -10.05 15.84 -3.94
C GLY A 138 -8.80 15.73 -3.07
N LEU A 139 -8.98 15.94 -1.78
CA LEU A 139 -8.05 15.52 -0.74
C LEU A 139 -8.66 14.32 -0.03
N SER A 140 -7.86 13.28 0.18
CA SER A 140 -8.33 12.05 0.81
C SER A 140 -7.46 11.68 2.01
N LEU A 141 -8.11 11.30 3.10
CA LEU A 141 -7.52 10.55 4.19
C LEU A 141 -8.19 9.18 4.21
N LEU A 142 -7.45 8.15 3.80
CA LEU A 142 -7.99 6.80 3.60
C LEU A 142 -7.29 5.81 4.50
N TYR A 143 -8.05 4.87 5.01
CA TYR A 143 -7.55 3.65 5.60
C TYR A 143 -7.89 2.49 4.68
N THR A 144 -6.89 1.75 4.24
CA THR A 144 -7.04 0.58 3.38
C THR A 144 -6.45 -0.62 4.10
N GLY A 145 -7.31 -1.58 4.45
CA GLY A 145 -6.93 -2.85 5.04
C GLY A 145 -7.11 -3.96 4.01
N VAL A 146 -6.01 -4.47 3.46
CA VAL A 146 -6.02 -5.54 2.46
C VAL A 146 -5.10 -6.68 2.85
N ARG A 147 -5.44 -7.89 2.40
CA ARG A 147 -4.79 -9.14 2.77
C ARG A 147 -4.59 -10.02 1.54
N SER A 148 -3.49 -10.77 1.50
CA SER A 148 -3.32 -11.87 0.54
C SER A 148 -3.57 -13.22 1.21
N GLY A 149 -3.73 -14.26 0.40
CA GLY A 149 -3.50 -15.63 0.87
C GLY A 149 -2.03 -15.87 1.23
N GLU A 150 -1.73 -17.07 1.72
CA GLU A 150 -0.34 -17.49 1.98
C GLU A 150 0.48 -17.52 0.69
N LYS A 151 1.71 -17.01 0.78
CA LYS A 151 2.67 -17.01 -0.31
C LYS A 151 4.03 -17.54 0.17
N ASP A 152 4.74 -18.20 -0.73
CA ASP A 152 6.12 -18.60 -0.50
C ASP A 152 7.07 -17.42 -0.72
N TRP A 153 7.96 -17.24 0.22
CA TRP A 153 9.00 -16.23 0.23
C TRP A 153 10.34 -16.89 0.14
N GLU A 154 11.17 -16.39 -0.77
CA GLU A 154 12.55 -16.81 -0.91
C GLU A 154 13.48 -15.64 -0.61
N ARG A 155 14.45 -15.91 0.27
CA ARG A 155 15.61 -15.06 0.52
C ARG A 155 16.85 -15.90 0.28
N TYR A 156 17.87 -15.32 -0.31
CA TYR A 156 19.11 -16.04 -0.58
C TYR A 156 20.30 -15.22 -0.11
N ARG A 157 21.34 -15.94 0.31
CA ARG A 157 22.62 -15.35 0.69
C ARG A 157 23.65 -15.66 -0.38
N VAL A 158 24.43 -14.64 -0.69
CA VAL A 158 25.61 -14.73 -1.53
C VAL A 158 26.83 -14.57 -0.63
N ASP A 159 27.74 -15.56 -0.68
CA ASP A 159 29.06 -15.48 -0.06
C ASP A 159 30.14 -15.56 -1.15
N ARG A 160 30.99 -14.53 -1.22
CA ARG A 160 32.06 -14.42 -2.24
C ARG A 160 31.59 -14.66 -3.68
N GLY A 161 30.42 -14.13 -4.02
CA GLY A 161 29.86 -14.21 -5.37
C GLY A 161 29.13 -15.50 -5.72
N SER A 162 29.06 -16.48 -4.80
CA SER A 162 28.27 -17.70 -4.97
C SER A 162 27.06 -17.70 -4.04
N THR A 163 25.91 -18.19 -4.53
CA THR A 163 24.76 -18.42 -3.64
C THR A 163 25.07 -19.58 -2.72
N ASP A 164 25.13 -19.33 -1.42
CA ASP A 164 25.55 -20.33 -0.44
C ASP A 164 24.38 -20.84 0.42
N ARG A 165 23.34 -20.03 0.62
CA ARG A 165 22.13 -20.40 1.37
C ARG A 165 20.87 -19.85 0.74
N ARG A 166 19.78 -20.61 0.88
CA ARG A 166 18.42 -20.18 0.60
C ARG A 166 17.57 -20.36 1.85
N PHE A 167 16.67 -19.43 2.06
CA PHE A 167 15.72 -19.43 3.15
C PHE A 167 14.32 -19.29 2.55
N LEU A 168 13.52 -20.34 2.72
CA LEU A 168 12.16 -20.44 2.23
C LEU A 168 11.22 -20.43 3.43
N TYR A 169 10.18 -19.60 3.35
CA TYR A 169 9.12 -19.58 4.36
C TYR A 169 7.80 -19.20 3.73
N ARG A 170 6.70 -19.57 4.37
CA ARG A 170 5.35 -19.27 3.91
C ARG A 170 4.68 -18.29 4.85
N ALA A 171 4.15 -17.19 4.31
CA ALA A 171 3.48 -16.15 5.09
C ALA A 171 2.51 -15.34 4.20
N PRO A 172 1.38 -14.86 4.75
CA PRO A 172 0.51 -13.93 4.04
C PRO A 172 1.12 -12.53 3.95
N VAL A 173 0.69 -11.71 2.99
CA VAL A 173 0.96 -10.27 2.98
C VAL A 173 -0.21 -9.56 3.64
N VAL A 174 0.08 -8.79 4.68
CA VAL A 174 -0.89 -7.97 5.40
C VAL A 174 -0.53 -6.51 5.17
N THR A 175 -1.44 -5.72 4.60
CA THR A 175 -1.23 -4.30 4.38
C THR A 175 -2.35 -3.52 5.05
N ASP A 176 -2.01 -2.79 6.10
CA ASP A 176 -2.85 -1.76 6.70
C ASP A 176 -2.21 -0.41 6.39
N LEU A 177 -2.92 0.42 5.64
CA LEU A 177 -2.34 1.57 4.98
C LEU A 177 -3.20 2.79 5.24
N ALA A 178 -2.62 3.77 5.95
CA ALA A 178 -3.22 5.07 6.18
C ALA A 178 -2.64 6.05 5.15
N GLU A 179 -3.45 6.46 4.18
CA GLU A 179 -3.03 7.25 3.03
C GLU A 179 -3.57 8.67 3.14
N VAL A 180 -2.66 9.64 3.01
CA VAL A 180 -3.05 11.00 2.63
C VAL A 180 -2.83 11.12 1.14
N GLY A 181 -3.85 11.53 0.41
CA GLY A 181 -3.80 11.53 -1.04
C GLY A 181 -4.48 12.70 -1.71
N VAL A 182 -4.07 12.91 -2.95
CA VAL A 182 -4.72 13.82 -3.89
C VAL A 182 -5.45 12.97 -4.93
N LEU A 183 -6.71 13.30 -5.13
CA LEU A 183 -7.58 12.66 -6.10
C LEU A 183 -7.89 13.64 -7.21
N VAL A 184 -7.84 13.16 -8.44
CA VAL A 184 -8.41 13.87 -9.59
C VAL A 184 -9.64 13.09 -10.02
N GLY A 185 -10.77 13.77 -10.16
CA GLY A 185 -12.01 13.03 -10.31
C GLY A 185 -13.08 13.71 -11.14
N VAL A 186 -14.04 12.88 -11.52
CA VAL A 186 -15.15 13.24 -12.38
C VAL A 186 -16.45 12.89 -11.68
N ASN A 187 -17.39 13.83 -11.67
CA ASN A 187 -18.79 13.59 -11.35
C ASN A 187 -19.50 13.03 -12.59
N PHE A 188 -20.29 11.98 -12.42
CA PHE A 188 -21.01 11.34 -13.53
C PHE A 188 -22.43 10.94 -13.14
#